data_AF-A0A520HQ42-F1
#
_entry.id   AF-A0A520HQ42-F1
#
_cell.length_a   1.000
_cell.length_b   1.000
_cell.length_c   1.000
_cell.angle_alpha   90.00
_cell.angle_beta   90.00
_cell.angle_gamma   90.00
#
_symmetry.space_group_name_H-M   'P 1'
#
loop_
_entity.id
_entity.type
_entity.pdbx_description
1 polymer ?
#
loop_
_entity_poly.entity_id
_entity_poly.type
_entity_poly.pdbx_seq_one_letter_code
_entity_poly.pdbx_strand_id
1 'polypeptide(L)'
;MAKAARLGDWIQPHPHGIYVVPADAWIDPSEPSPRALVTHGHADHARGGHGRVWATPETLAIMEARYGPQVGVPVAYGETIRMGPQGDGGLEVGFVPAGHVLGSA
;
A
#
# COMPACT_ATOMS: atom_id res chain seq x y z
N MET A 1 18.66 10.10 27.03
CA MET A 1 17.41 10.87 26.82
C MET A 1 16.72 10.31 25.60
N ALA A 2 15.41 10.03 25.67
CA ALA A 2 14.66 9.56 24.50
C ALA A 2 14.60 10.67 23.45
N LYS A 3 14.93 10.35 22.21
CA LYS A 3 14.85 11.29 21.09
C LYS A 3 13.37 11.63 20.86
N ALA A 4 13.02 12.92 20.80
CA ALA A 4 11.66 13.32 20.44
C ALA A 4 11.33 12.80 19.04
N ALA A 5 10.16 12.16 18.89
CA ALA A 5 9.70 11.64 17.61
C ALA A 5 9.54 12.80 16.60
N ARG A 6 10.12 12.64 15.42
CA ARG A 6 9.97 13.55 14.28
C ARG A 6 8.89 13.02 13.35
N LEU A 7 8.28 13.93 12.58
CA LEU A 7 7.37 13.55 11.52
C LEU A 7 8.07 12.56 10.57
N GLY A 8 7.45 11.40 10.34
CA GLY A 8 7.98 10.36 9.46
C GLY A 8 8.98 9.39 10.10
N ASP A 9 9.29 9.48 11.40
CA ASP A 9 10.18 8.52 12.10
C ASP A 9 9.63 7.07 12.09
N TRP A 10 8.39 6.88 11.66
CA TRP A 10 7.68 5.60 11.51
C TRP A 10 7.69 5.05 10.06
N ILE A 11 8.36 5.73 9.14
CA ILE A 11 8.55 5.31 7.76
C ILE A 11 9.97 4.77 7.62
N GLN A 12 10.10 3.54 7.13
CA GLN A 12 11.39 2.89 6.94
C GLN A 12 11.59 2.60 5.45
N PRO A 13 12.46 3.35 4.76
CA PRO A 13 12.79 3.04 3.37
C PRO A 13 13.73 1.83 3.30
N HIS A 14 13.40 0.89 2.42
CA HIS A 14 14.22 -0.27 2.11
C HIS A 14 14.42 -0.35 0.59
N PRO A 15 15.46 -1.09 0.13
CA PRO A 15 15.65 -1.30 -1.31
C PRO A 15 14.45 -1.91 -2.03
N HIS A 16 13.61 -2.68 -1.33
CA HIS A 16 12.46 -3.37 -1.90
C HIS A 16 11.12 -2.68 -1.62
N GLY A 17 11.07 -1.48 -1.04
CA GLY A 17 9.82 -0.76 -0.76
C GLY A 17 9.90 0.13 0.49
N ILE A 18 8.78 0.75 0.85
CA ILE A 18 8.69 1.60 2.05
C ILE A 18 7.83 0.90 3.09
N TYR A 19 8.40 0.59 4.25
CA TYR A 19 7.67 -0.01 5.35
C TYR A 19 7.06 1.06 6.26
N VAL A 20 5.75 0.97 6.48
CA VAL A 20 4.99 1.84 7.37
C VAL A 20 4.75 1.07 8.67
N VAL A 21 5.61 1.30 9.65
CA VAL A 21 5.64 0.57 10.93
C VAL A 21 4.27 0.49 11.63
N PRO A 22 3.52 1.61 11.82
CA PRO A 22 2.24 1.55 12.52
C PRO A 22 1.15 0.84 11.71
N ALA A 23 1.24 0.85 10.37
CA ALA A 23 0.31 0.12 9.52
C ALA A 23 0.66 -1.36 9.45
N ASP A 24 1.89 -1.75 9.74
CA ASP A 24 2.49 -3.05 9.39
C ASP A 24 2.20 -3.42 7.93
N ALA A 25 2.55 -2.51 7.02
CA ALA A 25 2.31 -2.65 5.60
C ALA A 25 3.44 -2.01 4.80
N TRP A 26 3.63 -2.50 3.58
CA TRP A 26 4.60 -2.00 2.62
C TRP A 26 3.90 -1.13 1.58
N ILE A 27 4.46 0.02 1.24
CA ILE A 27 4.08 0.80 0.05
C ILE A 27 4.98 0.36 -1.10
N ASP A 28 4.35 -0.02 -2.22
CA ASP A 28 4.98 -0.44 -3.47
C ASP A 28 6.14 -1.44 -3.30
N PRO A 29 5.95 -2.55 -2.56
CA PRO A 29 7.01 -3.52 -2.42
C PRO A 29 7.35 -4.18 -3.77
N SER A 30 8.62 -4.18 -4.15
CA SER A 30 9.12 -4.76 -5.40
C SER A 30 9.13 -6.29 -5.40
N GLU A 31 8.83 -6.91 -4.26
CA GLU A 31 8.75 -8.37 -4.04
C GLU A 31 7.49 -8.75 -3.23
N PRO A 32 7.02 -10.01 -3.32
CA PRO A 32 5.87 -10.48 -2.54
C PRO A 32 5.99 -10.13 -1.06
N SER A 33 4.91 -9.59 -0.50
CA SER A 33 4.87 -9.06 0.87
C SER A 33 3.55 -9.44 1.52
N PRO A 34 3.50 -9.66 2.85
CA PRO A 34 2.25 -10.03 3.51
C PRO A 34 1.12 -9.01 3.31
N ARG A 35 1.48 -7.72 3.30
CA ARG A 35 0.54 -6.59 3.23
C ARG A 35 1.13 -5.48 2.37
N ALA A 36 0.49 -5.18 1.25
CA ALA A 36 0.95 -4.20 0.27
C ALA A 36 -0.10 -3.11 0.01
N LEU A 37 0.28 -1.85 0.16
CA LEU A 37 -0.38 -0.69 -0.41
C LEU A 37 0.27 -0.44 -1.77
N VAL A 38 -0.49 -0.53 -2.87
CA VAL A 38 0.05 -0.33 -4.22
C VAL A 38 -0.50 0.96 -4.79
N THR A 39 0.39 1.89 -5.13
CA THR A 39 0.02 3.25 -5.56
C THR A 39 -0.55 3.27 -6.97
N HIS A 40 0.03 2.50 -7.89
CA HIS A 40 -0.43 2.44 -9.28
C HIS A 40 0.08 1.21 -10.04
N GLY A 41 -0.55 0.92 -11.19
CA GLY A 41 -0.31 -0.27 -12.00
C GLY A 41 0.98 -0.30 -12.84
N HIS A 42 1.98 0.55 -12.59
CA HIS A 42 3.28 0.36 -13.24
C HIS A 42 4.02 -0.84 -12.68
N ALA A 43 4.81 -1.52 -13.52
CA ALA A 43 5.41 -2.79 -13.14
C ALA A 43 6.43 -2.63 -12.00
N ASP A 44 7.14 -1.51 -11.91
CA ASP A 44 8.08 -1.21 -10.83
C ASP A 44 7.42 -0.99 -9.46
N HIS A 45 6.10 -0.76 -9.41
CA HIS A 45 5.32 -0.58 -8.17
C HIS A 45 4.38 -1.76 -7.89
N ALA A 46 3.66 -2.23 -8.90
CA ALA A 46 2.67 -3.30 -8.80
C ALA A 46 3.29 -4.67 -9.08
N ARG A 47 3.33 -5.53 -8.06
CA ARG A 47 3.79 -6.93 -8.15
C ARG A 47 2.68 -7.91 -7.76
N GLY A 48 2.76 -9.13 -8.29
CA GLY A 48 1.87 -10.22 -7.89
C GLY A 48 2.39 -10.98 -6.67
N GLY A 49 1.52 -11.74 -6.02
CA GLY A 49 1.90 -12.70 -4.96
C GLY A 49 1.89 -12.14 -3.54
N HIS A 50 1.41 -10.92 -3.33
CA HIS A 50 1.21 -10.37 -1.98
C HIS A 50 0.11 -11.12 -1.23
N GLY A 51 0.22 -11.19 0.10
CA GLY A 51 -0.79 -11.83 0.95
C GLY A 51 -2.10 -11.05 1.03
N ARG A 52 -2.03 -9.72 0.97
CA ARG A 52 -3.17 -8.80 0.82
C ARG A 52 -2.72 -7.51 0.15
N VAL A 53 -3.50 -7.03 -0.81
CA VAL A 53 -3.21 -5.82 -1.57
C VAL A 53 -4.32 -4.81 -1.37
N TRP A 54 -3.98 -3.58 -1.01
CA TRP A 54 -4.90 -2.45 -1.02
C TRP A 54 -4.47 -1.49 -2.13
N ALA A 55 -5.39 -1.16 -3.01
CA ALA A 55 -5.20 -0.20 -4.08
C ALA A 55 -6.56 0.29 -4.58
N THR A 56 -6.56 1.25 -5.49
CA THR A 56 -7.77 1.62 -6.23
C THR A 56 -8.31 0.45 -7.05
N PRO A 57 -9.64 0.41 -7.32
CA PRO A 57 -10.23 -0.62 -8.15
C PRO A 57 -9.53 -0.80 -9.51
N GLU A 58 -9.13 0.31 -10.13
CA GLU A 58 -8.46 0.31 -11.42
C GLU A 58 -7.04 -0.27 -11.33
N THR A 59 -6.28 0.06 -10.28
CA THR A 59 -4.96 -0.53 -10.04
C THR A 59 -5.08 -2.04 -9.80
N LEU A 60 -6.07 -2.48 -9.01
CA LEU A 60 -6.32 -3.92 -8.81
C LEU A 60 -6.68 -4.63 -10.12
N ALA A 61 -7.50 -4.02 -10.98
CA ALA A 61 -7.82 -4.58 -12.30
C ALA A 61 -6.58 -4.70 -13.21
N ILE A 62 -5.68 -3.72 -13.17
CA ILE A 62 -4.40 -3.79 -13.90
C ILE A 62 -3.52 -4.92 -13.34
N MET A 63 -3.45 -5.06 -12.02
CA MET A 63 -2.70 -6.13 -11.37
C MET A 63 -3.26 -7.50 -11.74
N GLU A 64 -4.58 -7.66 -11.72
CA GLU A 64 -5.24 -8.92 -12.08
C GLU A 64 -4.95 -9.32 -13.54
N ALA A 65 -5.05 -8.37 -14.46
CA ALA A 65 -4.78 -8.61 -15.87
C ALA A 65 -3.32 -9.05 -16.14
N ARG A 66 -2.36 -8.60 -15.32
CA ARG A 66 -0.93 -8.90 -15.51
C ARG A 66 -0.45 -10.13 -14.75
N TYR A 67 -0.92 -10.29 -13.52
CA TYR A 67 -0.35 -11.22 -12.54
C TYR A 67 -1.35 -12.30 -12.10
N GLY A 68 -2.58 -12.29 -12.64
CA GLY A 68 -3.67 -13.16 -12.22
C GLY A 68 -4.33 -12.67 -10.94
N PRO A 69 -5.25 -13.47 -10.35
CA PRO A 69 -6.03 -13.07 -9.20
C PRO A 69 -5.17 -12.57 -8.02
N GLN A 70 -5.56 -11.45 -7.42
CA GLN A 70 -4.92 -10.90 -6.23
C GLN A 70 -5.84 -11.06 -5.01
N VAL A 71 -5.26 -11.11 -3.81
CA VAL A 71 -6.02 -10.94 -2.56
C VAL A 71 -6.27 -9.43 -2.35
N GLY A 72 -7.01 -8.85 -3.28
CA GLY A 72 -7.24 -7.41 -3.40
C GLY A 72 -8.35 -6.89 -2.48
N VAL A 73 -8.12 -5.73 -1.88
CA VAL A 73 -9.08 -4.93 -1.14
C VAL A 73 -9.18 -3.58 -1.85
N PRO A 74 -10.24 -3.32 -2.63
CA PRO A 74 -10.40 -2.05 -3.30
C PRO A 74 -10.60 -0.93 -2.28
N VAL A 75 -9.94 0.20 -2.51
CA VAL A 75 -10.16 1.45 -1.77
C VAL A 75 -10.40 2.55 -2.80
N ALA A 76 -11.64 3.00 -2.92
CA ALA A 76 -11.98 4.08 -3.85
C ALA A 76 -11.49 5.43 -3.31
N TYR A 77 -11.34 6.41 -4.20
CA TYR A 77 -11.01 7.77 -3.78
C TYR A 77 -12.03 8.31 -2.79
N GLY A 78 -11.55 8.93 -1.72
CA GLY A 78 -12.39 9.45 -0.63
C GLY A 78 -12.80 8.40 0.40
N GLU A 79 -12.54 7.11 0.17
CA GLU A 79 -12.66 6.09 1.21
C GLU A 79 -11.43 6.07 2.11
N THR A 80 -11.64 5.63 3.34
CA THR A 80 -10.57 5.40 4.31
C THR A 80 -10.68 4.01 4.92
N ILE A 81 -9.53 3.40 5.17
CA ILE A 81 -9.41 2.13 5.86
C ILE A 81 -8.62 2.32 7.14
N ARG A 82 -8.89 1.48 8.15
CA ARG A 82 -8.07 1.40 9.36
C ARG A 82 -7.05 0.29 9.22
N MET A 83 -5.80 0.59 9.55
CA MET A 83 -4.69 -0.34 9.51
C MET A 83 -3.91 -0.33 10.83
N GLY A 84 -3.44 -1.52 11.22
CA GLY A 84 -2.53 -1.75 12.34
C GLY A 84 -2.28 -3.25 12.57
N PRO A 85 -1.29 -3.64 13.40
CA PRO A 85 -0.84 -5.03 13.56
C PRO A 85 -1.91 -6.02 14.05
N GLN A 86 -2.98 -5.54 14.68
CA GLN A 86 -4.08 -6.37 15.24
C GLN A 86 -5.45 -6.08 14.59
N GLY A 87 -5.49 -5.21 13.56
CA GLY A 87 -6.74 -4.84 12.85
C GLY A 87 -7.58 -3.74 13.51
N ASP A 88 -7.15 -3.24 14.67
CA ASP A 88 -7.86 -2.33 15.58
C ASP A 88 -6.98 -1.15 16.08
N GLY A 89 -5.72 -1.05 15.61
CA GLY A 89 -4.72 -0.07 16.06
C GLY A 89 -4.34 1.04 15.07
N GLY A 90 -5.27 1.95 14.76
CA GLY A 90 -4.99 3.40 14.84
C GLY A 90 -4.49 4.21 13.62
N LEU A 91 -4.21 3.65 12.44
CA LEU A 91 -3.88 4.46 11.25
C LEU A 91 -5.04 4.49 10.26
N GLU A 92 -5.54 5.68 9.93
CA GLU A 92 -6.47 5.88 8.81
C GLU A 92 -5.66 6.12 7.52
N VAL A 93 -5.90 5.27 6.52
CA VAL A 93 -5.24 5.33 5.20
C VAL A 93 -6.31 5.58 4.15
N GLY A 94 -6.04 6.55 3.27
CA GLY A 94 -6.87 6.83 2.10
C GLY A 94 -5.99 6.97 0.85
N PHE A 95 -6.59 6.72 -0.30
CA PHE A 95 -5.96 6.83 -1.62
C PHE A 95 -6.42 8.16 -2.25
N VAL A 96 -5.48 9.06 -2.54
CA VAL A 96 -5.77 10.41 -3.06
C VAL A 96 -5.31 10.50 -4.52
N PRO A 97 -6.15 10.95 -5.48
CA PRO A 97 -5.81 10.94 -6.90
C PRO A 97 -4.47 11.65 -7.20
N ALA A 98 -3.50 10.91 -7.75
CA ALA A 98 -2.17 11.44 -8.05
C ALA A 98 -2.06 12.09 -9.44
N GLY A 99 -3.02 11.82 -10.34
CA GLY A 99 -3.03 12.37 -11.71
C GLY A 99 -1.94 11.83 -12.63
N HIS A 100 -1.40 10.64 -12.35
CA HIS A 100 -0.27 10.04 -13.08
C HIS A 100 -0.73 9.03 -14.15
N VAL A 101 -1.38 7.95 -13.72
CA VAL A 101 -1.98 6.93 -14.60
C VAL A 101 -3.36 6.53 -14.09
N LEU A 102 -4.11 5.74 -14.87
CA LEU A 102 -5.41 5.22 -14.43
C LEU A 102 -5.26 4.50 -13.07
N GLY A 103 -6.04 4.95 -12.07
CA GLY A 103 -6.03 4.40 -10.72
C GLY A 103 -4.90 4.88 -9.80
N SER A 104 -4.03 5.80 -10.22
CA SER A 104 -2.90 6.22 -9.37
C SER A 104 -3.33 7.02 -8.13
N ALA A 105 -2.89 6.61 -6.94
CA ALA A 105 -3.09 7.30 -5.67
C ALA A 105 -2.04 6.99 -4.60
#